data_AF-A0AA44CIY2-F1
#
_entry.id   AF-A0AA44CIY2-F1
#
_cell.length_a   1.000
_cell.length_b   1.000
_cell.length_c   1.000
_cell.angle_alpha   90.00
_cell.angle_beta   90.00
_cell.angle_gamma   90.00
#
_symmetry.space_group_name_H-M   'P 1'
#
loop_
_entity.id
_entity.type
_entity.pdbx_description
1 polymer ?
#
loop_
_entity_poly.entity_id
_entity_poly.type
_entity_poly.pdbx_seq_one_letter_code
_entity_poly.pdbx_strand_id
1 'polypeptide(L)'
;MSVQGIEGVLQQLQVTALQASGSAKTLPAEAGFANELKAALGKISETQQHARTQAQNFELGVPGVGLNDVMVDMQKSSVSLQLGIQVRNKLVAAYQDVMNMGV
;
A
#
# COMPACT_ATOMS: atom_id res chain seq x y z
N MET A 1 19.71 50.94 -25.89
CA MET A 1 19.19 49.57 -26.07
C MET A 1 20.25 48.55 -25.66
N SER A 2 20.57 48.45 -24.37
CA SER A 2 21.53 47.44 -23.86
C SER A 2 21.28 47.01 -22.41
N VAL A 3 20.22 47.50 -21.76
CA VAL A 3 19.91 47.18 -20.36
C VAL A 3 18.90 46.03 -20.24
N GLN A 4 18.02 45.83 -21.23
CA GLN A 4 16.98 44.78 -21.21
C GLN A 4 17.51 43.34 -21.36
N GLY A 5 18.78 43.15 -21.74
CA GLY A 5 19.37 41.81 -21.86
C GLY A 5 19.80 41.21 -20.52
N ILE A 6 20.10 42.04 -19.53
CA ILE A 6 20.68 41.60 -18.24
C ILE A 6 19.57 41.07 -17.31
N GLU A 7 18.36 41.63 -17.38
CA GLU A 7 17.21 41.19 -16.58
C GLU A 7 16.75 39.76 -16.95
N GLY A 8 16.80 39.39 -18.23
CA GLY A 8 16.45 38.04 -18.68
C GLY A 8 17.43 36.97 -18.18
N VAL A 9 18.72 37.30 -18.09
CA VAL A 9 19.76 36.38 -17.60
C VAL A 9 19.66 36.19 -16.09
N LEU A 10 19.24 37.22 -15.34
CA LEU A 10 19.00 37.12 -13.90
C LEU A 10 17.76 36.26 -13.58
N GLN A 11 16.69 36.34 -14.38
CA GLN A 11 15.55 35.43 -14.25
C GLN A 11 15.93 33.99 -14.58
N GLN A 12 16.76 33.77 -15.61
CA GLN A 12 17.20 32.43 -15.99
C GLN A 12 18.15 31.80 -14.96
N LEU A 13 19.00 32.61 -14.32
CA LEU A 13 19.83 32.18 -13.19
C LEU A 13 18.99 31.87 -11.94
N GLN A 14 17.92 32.62 -11.69
CA GLN A 14 17.03 32.36 -10.55
C GLN A 14 16.21 31.06 -10.73
N VAL A 15 15.76 30.78 -11.95
CA VAL A 15 15.05 29.53 -12.29
C VAL A 15 15.99 28.33 -12.18
N THR A 16 17.25 28.47 -12.60
CA THR A 16 18.28 27.43 -12.42
C THR A 16 18.66 27.24 -10.95
N ALA A 17 18.71 28.32 -10.17
CA ALA A 17 18.98 28.25 -8.73
C ALA A 17 17.84 27.53 -7.97
N LEU A 18 16.58 27.74 -8.33
CA LEU A 18 15.42 27.02 -7.77
C LEU A 18 15.44 25.52 -8.12
N GLN A 19 15.92 25.16 -9.31
CA GLN A 19 16.12 23.77 -9.71
C GLN A 19 17.32 23.10 -9.01
N ALA A 20 18.39 23.86 -8.72
CA ALA A 20 19.54 23.38 -7.96
C ALA A 20 19.31 23.33 -6.44
N SER A 21 18.35 24.12 -5.92
CA SER A 21 18.00 24.22 -4.49
C SER A 21 17.25 23.01 -3.93
N GLY A 22 17.29 21.86 -4.61
CA GLY A 22 16.87 20.60 -3.98
C GLY A 22 15.39 20.53 -3.64
N SER A 23 14.52 21.19 -4.42
CA SER A 23 13.17 20.66 -4.58
C SER A 23 13.27 19.40 -5.44
N ALA A 24 13.84 18.36 -4.83
CA ALA A 24 13.51 16.99 -5.16
C ALA A 24 12.00 17.00 -5.28
N LYS A 25 11.53 16.87 -6.52
CA LYS A 25 10.15 16.57 -6.84
C LYS A 25 9.77 15.45 -5.89
N THR A 26 9.11 15.80 -4.79
CA THR A 26 8.45 14.84 -3.91
C THR A 26 7.48 14.19 -4.85
N LEU A 27 7.87 13.00 -5.32
CA LEU A 27 6.99 12.17 -6.11
C LEU A 27 5.65 12.19 -5.39
N PRO A 28 4.55 12.44 -6.11
CA PRO A 28 3.23 12.48 -5.47
C PRO A 28 3.15 11.21 -4.65
N ALA A 29 3.00 11.33 -3.32
CA ALA A 29 3.10 10.24 -2.37
C ALA A 29 2.42 9.00 -2.95
N GLU A 30 3.24 8.17 -3.59
CA GLU A 30 2.79 7.13 -4.50
C GLU A 30 2.17 6.10 -3.58
N ALA A 31 0.84 5.99 -3.60
CA ALA A 31 0.03 5.09 -2.78
C ALA A 31 0.85 4.38 -1.68
N GLY A 32 1.13 5.11 -0.60
CA GLY A 32 2.21 4.73 0.31
C GLY A 32 2.05 3.28 0.78
N PHE A 33 3.15 2.58 1.03
CA PHE A 33 3.15 1.20 1.50
C PHE A 33 2.12 0.93 2.62
N ALA A 34 1.87 1.90 3.50
CA ALA A 34 0.82 1.83 4.53
C ALA A 34 -0.61 1.74 3.98
N ASN A 35 -0.93 2.40 2.87
CA ASN A 35 -2.20 2.31 2.16
C ASN A 35 -2.36 0.95 1.50
N GLU A 36 -1.33 0.43 0.83
CA GLU A 36 -1.28 -0.93 0.27
C GLU A 36 -1.47 -2.00 1.36
N LEU A 37 -0.78 -1.85 2.49
CA LEU A 37 -0.96 -2.71 3.65
C LEU A 37 -2.39 -2.65 4.19
N LYS A 38 -2.96 -1.46 4.34
CA LYS A 38 -4.34 -1.28 4.79
C LYS A 38 -5.32 -1.94 3.83
N ALA A 39 -5.10 -1.81 2.53
CA ALA A 39 -5.88 -2.49 1.50
C ALA A 39 -5.74 -4.02 1.60
N ALA A 40 -4.53 -4.54 1.80
CA ALA A 40 -4.28 -5.97 1.98
C ALA A 40 -4.96 -6.52 3.24
N LEU A 41 -4.87 -5.81 4.37
CA LEU A 41 -5.59 -6.17 5.61
C LEU A 41 -7.10 -6.16 5.42
N GLY A 42 -7.64 -5.15 4.71
CA GLY A 42 -9.04 -5.11 4.32
C GLY A 42 -9.44 -6.32 3.49
N LYS A 43 -8.62 -6.69 2.49
CA LYS A 43 -8.84 -7.84 1.62
C LYS A 43 -8.81 -9.18 2.36
N ILE A 44 -7.95 -9.32 3.39
CA ILE A 44 -7.94 -10.50 4.26
C ILE A 44 -9.25 -10.58 5.06
N SER A 45 -9.71 -9.46 5.62
CA SER A 45 -10.98 -9.40 6.36
C SER A 45 -12.16 -9.77 5.46
N GLU A 46 -12.18 -9.26 4.24
CA GLU A 46 -13.21 -9.55 3.25
C GLU A 46 -13.19 -11.03 2.83
N THR A 47 -12.01 -11.60 2.59
CA THR A 47 -11.84 -13.01 2.25
C THR A 47 -12.32 -13.92 3.40
N GLN A 48 -12.04 -13.54 4.65
CA GLN A 48 -12.50 -14.30 5.82
C GLN A 48 -14.03 -14.23 5.97
N GLN A 49 -14.63 -13.07 5.73
CA GLN A 49 -16.08 -12.90 5.75
C GLN A 49 -16.74 -13.70 4.61
N HIS A 50 -16.18 -13.65 3.40
CA HIS A 50 -16.66 -14.39 2.24
C HIS A 50 -16.65 -15.91 2.51
N ALA A 51 -15.55 -16.44 3.05
CA ALA A 51 -15.46 -17.86 3.41
C ALA A 51 -16.50 -18.28 4.45
N ARG A 52 -16.79 -17.43 5.45
CA ARG A 52 -17.86 -17.69 6.43
C ARG A 52 -19.24 -17.69 5.79
N THR A 53 -19.52 -16.71 4.92
CA THR A 53 -20.79 -16.63 4.21
C THR A 53 -20.99 -17.82 3.27
N GLN A 54 -19.95 -18.25 2.56
CA GLN A 54 -19.93 -19.47 1.75
C GLN A 54 -20.26 -20.71 2.59
N ALA A 55 -19.60 -20.88 3.75
CA ALA A 55 -19.88 -22.00 4.64
C ALA A 55 -21.33 -22.00 5.15
N GLN A 56 -21.84 -20.84 5.54
CA GLN A 56 -23.23 -20.69 5.98
C GLN A 56 -24.23 -20.96 4.84
N ASN A 57 -23.98 -20.47 3.63
CA ASN A 57 -24.83 -20.73 2.46
C ASN A 57 -24.85 -22.22 2.09
N PHE A 58 -23.74 -22.92 2.30
CA PHE A 58 -23.67 -24.36 2.13
C PHE A 58 -24.49 -25.11 3.20
N GLU A 59 -24.37 -24.72 4.48
CA GLU A 59 -25.20 -25.28 5.56
C GLU A 59 -26.69 -25.06 5.32
N LEU A 60 -27.07 -23.93 4.71
CA LEU A 60 -28.43 -23.58 4.32
C LEU A 60 -28.90 -24.27 3.02
N GLY A 61 -28.04 -25.02 2.34
CA GLY A 61 -28.37 -25.75 1.11
C GLY A 61 -28.63 -24.85 -0.10
N VAL A 62 -28.02 -23.66 -0.15
CA VAL A 62 -28.19 -22.71 -1.27
C VAL A 62 -27.73 -23.36 -2.59
N PRO A 63 -28.57 -23.42 -3.63
CA PRO A 63 -28.20 -24.00 -4.91
C PRO A 63 -27.08 -23.18 -5.55
N GLY A 64 -26.02 -23.86 -6.00
CA GLY A 64 -24.86 -23.24 -6.64
C GLY A 64 -23.64 -23.05 -5.73
N VAL A 65 -23.74 -23.35 -4.42
CA VAL A 65 -22.59 -23.40 -3.52
C VAL A 65 -22.16 -24.86 -3.36
N GLY A 66 -21.07 -25.25 -4.03
CA GLY A 66 -20.49 -26.57 -3.90
C GLY A 66 -19.60 -26.67 -2.66
N LEU A 67 -19.62 -27.83 -1.97
CA LEU A 67 -18.70 -28.09 -0.84
C LEU A 67 -17.23 -27.83 -1.21
N ASN A 68 -16.85 -28.15 -2.46
CA ASN A 68 -15.51 -27.91 -2.98
C ASN A 68 -15.13 -26.42 -2.98
N ASP A 69 -16.04 -25.53 -3.37
CA ASP A 69 -15.78 -24.08 -3.39
C ASP A 69 -15.63 -23.53 -1.97
N VAL A 70 -16.46 -23.98 -1.03
CA VAL A 70 -16.35 -23.59 0.39
C VAL A 70 -15.00 -24.04 0.97
N MET A 71 -14.57 -25.27 0.68
CA MET A 71 -13.29 -25.79 1.17
C MET A 71 -12.11 -25.00 0.59
N VAL A 72 -12.15 -24.65 -0.70
CA VAL A 72 -11.13 -23.84 -1.36
C VAL A 72 -11.10 -22.42 -0.78
N ASP A 73 -12.25 -21.80 -0.57
CA ASP A 73 -12.33 -20.47 0.03
C ASP A 73 -11.85 -20.46 1.48
N MET A 74 -12.16 -21.49 2.26
CA MET A 74 -11.63 -21.65 3.62
C MET A 74 -10.10 -21.81 3.62
N GLN A 75 -9.54 -22.62 2.72
CA GLN A 75 -8.09 -22.77 2.59
C GLN A 75 -7.42 -21.45 2.17
N LYS A 76 -8.00 -20.75 1.20
CA LYS A 76 -7.51 -19.45 0.72
C LYS A 76 -7.52 -18.39 1.82
N SER A 77 -8.58 -18.34 2.62
CA SER A 77 -8.69 -17.48 3.80
C SER A 77 -7.59 -17.77 4.82
N SER A 78 -7.35 -19.05 5.14
CA SER A 78 -6.32 -19.47 6.10
C SER A 78 -4.90 -19.07 5.65
N VAL A 79 -4.55 -19.35 4.39
CA VAL A 79 -3.25 -18.98 3.82
C VAL A 79 -3.08 -17.46 3.76
N SER A 80 -4.12 -16.72 3.37
CA SER A 80 -4.10 -15.25 3.31
C SER A 80 -3.89 -14.63 4.69
N LEU A 81 -4.50 -15.19 5.73
CA LEU A 81 -4.32 -14.75 7.11
C LEU A 81 -2.88 -14.99 7.60
N GLN A 82 -2.32 -16.18 7.33
CA GLN A 82 -0.94 -16.50 7.68
C GLN A 82 0.05 -15.53 7.04
N LEU A 83 -0.13 -15.25 5.74
CA LEU A 83 0.67 -14.26 5.03
C LEU A 83 0.52 -12.87 5.65
N GLY A 84 -0.71 -12.47 6.00
CA GLY A 84 -0.98 -11.19 6.67
C GLY A 84 -0.25 -11.03 8.00
N ILE A 85 -0.18 -12.09 8.81
CA ILE A 85 0.55 -12.10 10.09
C ILE A 85 2.06 -11.92 9.84
N GLN A 86 2.62 -12.59 8.84
CA GLN A 86 4.02 -12.45 8.47
C GLN A 86 4.36 -11.02 8.04
N VAL A 87 3.51 -10.41 7.20
CA VAL A 87 3.66 -9.02 6.75
C VAL A 87 3.57 -8.07 7.95
N ARG A 88 2.58 -8.24 8.83
CA ARG A 88 2.45 -7.45 10.07
C ARG A 88 3.72 -7.55 10.91
N ASN A 89 4.26 -8.75 11.13
CA ASN A 89 5.45 -8.94 11.95
C ASN A 89 6.69 -8.30 11.31
N LYS A 90 6.86 -8.43 9.99
CA LYS A 90 7.93 -7.76 9.23
C LYS A 90 7.85 -6.24 9.36
N LEU A 91 6.65 -5.68 9.46
CA LEU A 91 6.47 -4.24 9.58
C LEU A 91 6.72 -3.69 10.96
N VAL A 92 6.27 -4.40 11.98
CA VAL A 92 6.64 -4.07 13.36
C VAL A 92 8.17 -4.11 13.50
N ALA A 93 8.81 -5.13 12.93
CA ALA A 93 10.27 -5.22 12.92
C ALA A 93 10.94 -4.07 12.16
N ALA A 94 10.46 -3.73 10.95
CA ALA A 94 11.01 -2.62 10.17
C ALA A 94 10.84 -1.26 10.87
N TYR A 95 9.72 -1.04 11.54
CA TYR A 95 9.51 0.16 12.36
C TYR A 95 10.47 0.22 13.54
N GLN A 96 10.65 -0.91 14.23
CA GLN A 96 11.60 -1.04 15.34
C GLN A 96 13.05 -0.80 14.88
N ASP A 97 13.43 -1.31 13.71
CA ASP A 97 14.77 -1.18 13.12
C ASP A 97 15.09 0.28 12.76
N VAL A 98 14.16 0.99 12.11
CA VAL A 98 14.30 2.43 11.83
C VAL A 98 14.42 3.25 13.11
N MET A 99 13.67 2.91 14.16
CA MET A 99 13.81 3.57 15.48
C MET A 99 15.18 3.29 16.12
N ASN A 100 15.70 2.08 15.99
CA ASN A 100 17.00 1.69 16.55
C ASN A 100 18.19 2.21 15.73
N MET A 101 18.03 2.53 14.44
CA MET A 101 19.06 3.19 13.63
C MET A 101 19.21 4.69 13.93
N GLY A 102 18.18 5.32 14.51
CA GLY A 102 18.15 6.76 14.79
C GLY A 102 18.64 7.18 16.18
N VAL A 103 19.02 6.21 17.02
CA VAL A 103 19.69 6.42 18.32
C VAL A 103 21.17 6.09 18.22
#